data_AF-A0A4Y2HAT8-F1
#
_entry.id   AF-A0A4Y2HAT8-F1
#
_cell.length_a   1.000
_cell.length_b   1.000
_cell.length_c   1.000
_cell.angle_alpha   90.00
_cell.angle_beta   90.00
_cell.angle_gamma   90.00
#
_symmetry.space_group_name_H-M   'P 1'
#
loop_
_entity.id
_entity.type
_entity.pdbx_description
1 polymer ?
#
loop_
_entity_poly.entity_id
_entity_poly.type
_entity_poly.pdbx_seq_one_letter_code
_entity_poly.pdbx_strand_id
1 'polypeptide(L)'
;MEKDNTTAFEVAETHKADKRNLTERKASNFIPMGAKNIYRNLDEQVHNSVKEEFDGFYERCIAYLDLWENSFGNAEQFSWVNLTKTNAVDWENAETSAEIINSSLLDVLDMKINNDQLLDEVVLAKEYLQSNWEQWK
;
A
#
# COMPACT_ATOMS: atom_id res chain seq x y z
N MET A 1 6.62 0.31 25.27
CA MET A 1 5.51 -0.14 24.41
C MET A 1 5.99 0.09 23.00
N GLU A 2 6.73 -0.89 22.48
CA GLU A 2 7.12 -0.92 21.08
C GLU A 2 5.82 -0.92 20.29
N LYS A 3 5.47 0.25 19.74
CA LYS A 3 4.44 0.36 18.70
C LYS A 3 4.90 -0.61 17.62
N ASP A 4 4.03 -1.52 17.19
CA ASP A 4 4.33 -2.43 16.08
C ASP A 4 5.05 -1.65 14.98
N ASN A 5 6.22 -2.12 14.54
CA ASN A 5 7.05 -1.49 13.52
C ASN A 5 6.41 -1.62 12.13
N THR A 6 5.09 -1.41 12.04
CA THR A 6 4.31 -1.52 10.82
C THR A 6 4.56 -0.28 9.97
N THR A 7 5.01 -0.50 8.74
CA THR A 7 5.29 0.58 7.81
C THR A 7 4.00 1.15 7.22
N ALA A 8 4.04 2.39 6.73
CA ALA A 8 2.88 3.00 6.08
C ALA A 8 2.36 2.18 4.87
N PHE A 9 3.26 1.52 4.13
CA PHE A 9 2.87 0.68 3.00
C PHE A 9 2.22 -0.63 3.46
N GLU A 10 2.66 -1.24 4.56
CA GLU A 10 2.01 -2.43 5.13
C GLU A 10 0.58 -2.10 5.57
N VAL A 11 0.38 -0.95 6.23
CA VAL A 11 -0.97 -0.49 6.59
C VAL A 11 -1.83 -0.25 5.34
N ALA A 12 -1.27 0.35 4.28
CA ALA A 12 -1.97 0.57 3.02
C ALA A 12 -2.39 -0.75 2.35
N GLU A 13 -1.51 -1.77 2.36
CA GLU A 13 -1.83 -3.09 1.83
C GLU A 13 -2.92 -3.80 2.64
N THR A 14 -2.84 -3.76 3.97
CA THR A 14 -3.88 -4.31 4.85
C THR A 14 -5.22 -3.61 4.62
N HIS A 15 -5.22 -2.27 4.54
CA HIS A 15 -6.41 -1.48 4.25
C HIS A 15 -7.09 -1.92 2.93
N LYS A 16 -6.31 -2.04 1.84
CA LYS A 16 -6.82 -2.54 0.55
C LYS A 16 -7.36 -3.96 0.65
N ALA A 17 -6.64 -4.85 1.33
CA ALA A 17 -7.07 -6.23 1.51
C ALA A 17 -8.39 -6.33 2.28
N ASP A 18 -8.55 -5.53 3.34
CA ASP A 18 -9.76 -5.47 4.15
C ASP A 18 -10.94 -4.89 3.37
N LYS A 19 -10.74 -3.78 2.64
CA LYS A 19 -11.77 -3.18 1.77
C LYS A 19 -12.24 -4.18 0.70
N ARG A 20 -11.32 -4.90 0.06
CA ARG A 20 -11.64 -5.98 -0.89
C ARG A 20 -12.48 -7.08 -0.22
N ASN A 21 -12.03 -7.57 0.94
CA ASN A 21 -12.71 -8.65 1.66
C ASN A 21 -14.14 -8.25 2.06
N LEU A 22 -14.33 -7.04 2.57
CA LEU A 22 -15.67 -6.51 2.90
C LEU A 22 -16.56 -6.38 1.67
N THR A 23 -16.00 -5.93 0.55
CA THR A 23 -16.73 -5.82 -0.72
C THR A 23 -17.19 -7.18 -1.24
N GLU A 24 -16.31 -8.18 -1.22
CA GLU A 24 -16.63 -9.57 -1.59
C GLU A 24 -17.66 -10.20 -0.64
N ARG A 25 -17.53 -9.96 0.67
CA ARG A 25 -18.49 -10.42 1.67
C ARG A 25 -19.86 -9.79 1.47
N LYS A 26 -19.93 -8.48 1.20
CA LYS A 26 -21.18 -7.79 0.87
C LYS A 26 -21.81 -8.39 -0.39
N ALA A 27 -21.05 -8.50 -1.48
CA ALA A 27 -21.54 -9.04 -2.75
C ALA A 27 -22.05 -10.49 -2.63
N SER A 28 -21.48 -11.28 -1.73
CA SER A 28 -21.90 -12.66 -1.45
C SER A 28 -22.99 -12.79 -0.38
N ASN A 29 -23.53 -11.68 0.15
CA ASN A 29 -24.45 -11.66 1.30
C ASN A 29 -23.91 -12.49 2.49
N PHE A 30 -22.60 -12.40 2.73
CA PHE A 30 -21.93 -13.20 3.75
C PHE A 30 -22.37 -12.77 5.15
N ILE A 31 -22.79 -13.76 5.95
CA ILE A 31 -23.10 -13.58 7.37
C ILE A 31 -22.20 -14.53 8.16
N PRO A 32 -21.37 -14.01 9.10
CA PRO A 32 -20.53 -14.84 9.96
C PRO A 32 -21.36 -15.89 10.71
N MET A 33 -20.79 -17.09 10.93
CA MET A 33 -21.55 -18.23 11.48
C MET A 33 -22.23 -17.91 12.82
N GLY A 34 -21.56 -17.17 13.72
CA GLY A 34 -22.14 -16.74 14.99
C GLY A 34 -23.41 -15.90 14.79
N ALA A 35 -23.36 -14.90 13.91
CA ALA A 35 -24.53 -14.08 13.57
C ALA A 35 -25.60 -14.88 12.82
N LYS A 36 -25.19 -15.81 11.94
CA LYS A 36 -26.09 -16.66 11.16
C LYS A 36 -26.91 -17.59 12.06
N ASN A 37 -26.32 -18.10 13.14
CA ASN A 37 -27.02 -18.93 14.12
C ASN A 37 -28.10 -18.14 14.87
N ILE A 38 -27.81 -16.88 15.23
CA ILE A 38 -28.79 -16.00 15.86
C ILE A 38 -29.90 -15.64 14.86
N TYR A 39 -29.53 -15.22 13.65
CA TYR A 39 -30.44 -14.84 12.58
C TYR A 39 -31.49 -15.91 12.28
N ARG A 40 -31.07 -17.19 12.19
CA ARG A 40 -31.97 -18.33 11.95
C ARG A 40 -33.03 -18.55 13.03
N ASN A 41 -32.79 -18.05 14.24
CA ASN A 41 -33.70 -18.20 15.37
C ASN A 41 -34.59 -16.96 15.58
N LEU A 42 -34.44 -15.94 14.73
CA LEU A 42 -35.28 -14.75 14.79
C LEU A 42 -36.66 -15.01 14.20
N ASP A 43 -37.62 -14.19 14.61
CA ASP A 43 -38.94 -14.17 14.01
C ASP A 43 -38.85 -13.77 12.52
N GLU A 44 -39.63 -14.43 11.68
CA GLU A 44 -39.67 -14.17 10.24
C GLU A 44 -40.08 -12.73 9.91
N GLN A 45 -40.84 -12.06 10.79
CA GLN A 45 -41.24 -10.66 10.63
C GLN A 45 -40.06 -9.69 10.70
N VAL A 46 -39.00 -10.00 11.46
CA VAL A 46 -37.83 -9.13 11.61
C VAL A 46 -36.68 -9.50 10.67
N HIS A 47 -36.79 -10.63 9.97
CA HIS A 47 -35.74 -11.17 9.11
C HIS A 47 -35.29 -10.19 8.02
N ASN A 48 -36.23 -9.52 7.34
CA ASN A 48 -35.92 -8.54 6.29
C ASN A 48 -35.18 -7.32 6.84
N SER A 49 -35.64 -6.76 7.96
CA SER A 49 -34.99 -5.60 8.60
C SER A 49 -33.57 -5.94 9.06
N VAL A 50 -33.36 -7.13 9.64
CA VAL A 50 -32.02 -7.56 10.07
C VAL A 50 -31.11 -7.81 8.88
N LYS A 51 -31.64 -8.31 7.76
CA LYS A 51 -30.88 -8.46 6.52
C LYS A 51 -30.42 -7.10 5.97
N GLU A 52 -31.30 -6.12 5.94
CA GLU A 52 -30.96 -4.74 5.54
C GLU A 52 -29.87 -4.14 6.45
N GLU A 53 -29.90 -4.43 7.76
CA GLU A 53 -28.86 -3.99 8.68
C GLU A 53 -27.50 -4.65 8.43
N PHE A 54 -27.47 -5.93 8.01
CA PHE A 54 -26.21 -6.57 7.61
C PHE A 54 -25.62 -5.91 6.36
N ASP A 55 -26.44 -5.61 5.35
CA ASP A 55 -25.99 -4.91 4.15
C ASP A 55 -25.49 -3.49 4.50
N GLY A 56 -26.25 -2.76 5.33
CA GLY A 56 -25.88 -1.45 5.83
C GLY A 56 -24.61 -1.46 6.68
N PHE A 57 -24.35 -2.53 7.44
CA PHE A 57 -23.09 -2.69 8.18
C PHE A 57 -21.88 -2.72 7.23
N TYR A 58 -21.93 -3.53 6.17
CA TYR A 58 -20.84 -3.58 5.19
C TYR A 58 -20.66 -2.23 4.49
N GLU A 59 -21.75 -1.54 4.13
CA GLU A 59 -21.68 -0.19 3.55
C GLU A 59 -20.97 0.79 4.45
N ARG A 60 -21.31 0.82 5.74
CA ARG A 60 -20.67 1.69 6.73
C ARG A 60 -19.19 1.36 6.88
N CYS A 61 -18.82 0.08 6.92
CA CYS A 61 -17.41 -0.33 7.03
C CYS A 61 -16.60 0.08 5.79
N ILE A 62 -17.14 -0.15 4.59
CA ILE A 62 -16.48 0.23 3.34
C ILE A 62 -16.34 1.76 3.26
N ALA A 63 -17.43 2.50 3.52
CA ALA A 63 -17.40 3.96 3.54
C ALA A 63 -16.41 4.51 4.57
N TYR A 64 -16.28 3.86 5.73
CA TYR A 64 -15.27 4.21 6.72
C TYR A 64 -13.86 4.01 6.17
N LEU A 65 -13.58 2.89 5.51
CA LEU A 65 -12.29 2.65 4.87
C LEU A 65 -12.00 3.67 3.75
N ASP A 66 -13.01 4.06 2.97
CA ASP A 66 -12.88 5.07 1.91
C ASP A 66 -12.40 6.42 2.44
N LEU A 67 -12.82 6.81 3.65
CA LEU A 67 -12.33 8.05 4.30
C LEU A 67 -10.80 8.03 4.52
N TRP A 68 -10.23 6.84 4.74
CA TRP A 68 -8.80 6.66 5.03
C TRP A 68 -7.96 6.35 3.79
N GLU A 69 -8.57 6.05 2.65
CA GLU A 69 -7.86 5.63 1.42
C GLU A 69 -6.78 6.64 0.99
N ASN A 70 -7.09 7.93 1.08
CA ASN A 70 -6.14 9.00 0.72
C ASN A 70 -5.06 9.25 1.77
N SER A 71 -5.19 8.71 3.00
CA SER A 71 -4.22 8.96 4.08
C SER A 71 -2.89 8.27 3.84
N PHE A 72 -2.84 7.28 2.96
CA PHE A 72 -1.63 6.52 2.64
C PHE A 72 -0.90 7.05 1.39
N GLY A 73 -1.52 7.95 0.62
CA GLY A 73 -0.95 8.51 -0.60
C GLY A 73 -0.40 7.42 -1.53
N ASN A 74 0.84 7.59 -1.98
CA ASN A 74 1.54 6.63 -2.83
C ASN A 74 2.36 5.58 -2.05
N ALA A 75 2.11 5.38 -0.75
CA ALA A 75 2.91 4.47 0.07
C ALA A 75 2.94 3.03 -0.48
N GLU A 76 1.88 2.58 -1.13
CA GLU A 76 1.80 1.28 -1.81
C GLU A 76 2.89 1.06 -2.88
N GLN A 77 3.41 2.13 -3.48
CA GLN A 77 4.48 2.05 -4.48
C GLN A 77 5.80 1.57 -3.85
N PHE A 78 5.91 1.59 -2.52
CA PHE A 78 7.04 1.04 -1.77
C PHE A 78 6.80 -0.39 -1.26
N SER A 79 5.70 -1.04 -1.66
CA SER A 79 5.39 -2.43 -1.27
C SER A 79 6.48 -3.43 -1.66
N TRP A 80 7.26 -3.13 -2.71
CA TRP A 80 8.38 -3.98 -3.16
C TRP A 80 9.51 -4.06 -2.12
N VAL A 81 9.64 -3.07 -1.24
CA VAL A 81 10.64 -3.02 -0.15
C VAL A 81 10.30 -4.02 0.98
N ASN A 82 9.11 -4.62 0.95
CA ASN A 82 8.70 -5.60 1.94
C ASN A 82 9.55 -6.88 1.89
N LEU A 83 10.50 -7.01 2.82
CA LEU A 83 11.41 -8.16 2.93
C LEU A 83 10.71 -9.48 3.28
N THR A 84 9.46 -9.44 3.75
CA THR A 84 8.67 -10.64 4.05
C THR A 84 8.00 -11.25 2.82
N LYS A 85 7.82 -10.46 1.76
CA LYS A 85 7.37 -10.94 0.46
C LYS A 85 8.61 -11.23 -0.36
N THR A 86 8.68 -12.40 -0.99
CA THR A 86 9.75 -12.74 -1.94
C THR A 86 9.55 -11.94 -3.24
N ASN A 87 9.69 -10.63 -3.15
CA ASN A 87 9.69 -9.75 -4.31
C ASN A 87 11.10 -9.83 -4.92
N ALA A 88 11.18 -10.10 -6.22
CA ALA A 88 12.43 -9.93 -6.93
C ALA A 88 12.85 -8.45 -6.83
N VAL A 89 14.11 -8.18 -6.52
CA VAL A 89 14.65 -6.82 -6.61
C VAL A 89 14.54 -6.39 -8.07
N ASP A 90 13.80 -5.34 -8.30
CA ASP A 90 13.50 -4.78 -9.61
C ASP A 90 13.99 -3.34 -9.65
N TRP A 91 14.88 -3.06 -10.58
CA TRP A 91 15.51 -1.75 -10.72
C TRP A 91 14.51 -0.67 -11.15
N GLU A 92 13.46 -1.04 -11.90
CA GLU A 92 12.39 -0.11 -12.28
C GLU A 92 11.65 0.40 -11.02
N ASN A 93 11.42 -0.48 -10.05
CA ASN A 93 10.82 -0.11 -8.77
C ASN A 93 11.73 0.79 -7.93
N ALA A 94 13.04 0.54 -7.94
CA ALA A 94 14.02 1.37 -7.22
C ALA A 94 14.11 2.79 -7.80
N GLU A 95 14.17 2.92 -9.13
CA GLU A 95 14.19 4.21 -9.84
C GLU A 95 12.88 4.98 -9.60
N THR A 96 11.73 4.33 -9.80
CA THR A 96 10.41 4.91 -9.55
C THR A 96 10.28 5.40 -8.10
N SER A 97 10.76 4.62 -7.13
CA SER A 97 10.76 5.01 -5.72
C SER A 97 11.56 6.29 -5.47
N ALA A 98 12.73 6.42 -6.10
CA ALA A 98 13.56 7.60 -5.97
C ALA A 98 12.91 8.84 -6.61
N GLU A 99 12.23 8.69 -7.75
CA GLU A 99 11.46 9.76 -8.38
C GLU A 99 10.30 10.26 -7.51
N ILE A 100 9.55 9.36 -6.87
CA ILE A 100 8.46 9.73 -5.94
C ILE A 100 9.03 10.52 -4.75
N ILE A 101 10.13 10.06 -4.17
CA ILE A 101 10.76 10.75 -3.03
C ILE A 101 11.23 12.14 -3.46
N ASN A 102 11.92 12.25 -4.59
CA ASN A 102 12.41 13.51 -5.12
C ASN A 102 11.32 14.52 -5.48
N SER A 103 10.19 14.04 -6.00
CA SER A 103 9.01 14.86 -6.30
C SER A 103 8.20 15.24 -5.06
N SER A 104 8.29 14.46 -3.98
CA SER A 104 7.63 14.77 -2.71
C SER A 104 8.45 15.72 -1.82
N LEU A 105 9.78 15.76 -1.98
CA LEU A 105 10.73 16.57 -1.19
C LEU A 105 11.20 17.83 -1.93
N LEU A 106 10.30 18.51 -2.65
CA LEU A 106 10.65 19.64 -3.54
C LEU A 106 11.47 20.75 -2.85
N ASP A 107 11.24 21.00 -1.55
CA ASP A 107 11.85 22.09 -0.79
C ASP A 107 13.08 21.67 0.06
N VAL A 108 13.46 20.39 0.05
CA VAL A 108 14.58 19.87 0.86
C VAL A 108 15.69 19.35 -0.07
N LEU A 109 16.44 20.28 -0.65
CA LEU A 109 17.50 20.00 -1.62
C LEU A 109 18.55 18.99 -1.12
N ASP A 110 18.88 19.03 0.17
CA ASP A 110 19.88 18.14 0.78
C ASP A 110 19.38 16.69 0.99
N MET A 111 18.07 16.43 0.80
CA MET A 111 17.46 15.11 0.97
C MET A 111 17.02 14.49 -0.37
N LYS A 112 17.34 15.12 -1.51
CA LYS A 112 17.08 14.52 -2.82
C LYS A 112 17.99 13.31 -3.03
N ILE A 113 17.38 12.21 -3.43
CA ILE A 113 18.09 11.00 -3.86
C ILE A 113 18.74 11.32 -5.20
N ASN A 114 20.06 11.14 -5.27
CA ASN A 114 20.78 11.26 -6.53
C ASN A 114 20.65 9.94 -7.30
N ASN A 115 19.77 9.90 -8.30
CA ASN A 115 19.56 8.71 -9.13
C ASN A 115 20.83 8.28 -9.87
N ASP A 116 21.74 9.21 -10.21
CA ASP A 116 23.02 8.83 -10.83
C ASP A 116 23.83 7.96 -9.87
N GLN A 117 23.80 8.26 -8.57
CA GLN A 117 24.50 7.51 -7.52
C GLN A 117 23.79 6.23 -7.06
N LEU A 118 22.58 5.92 -7.56
CA LEU A 118 21.99 4.60 -7.32
C LEU A 118 22.79 3.48 -8.01
N LEU A 119 23.57 3.83 -9.05
CA LEU A 119 24.39 2.92 -9.83
C LEU A 119 25.87 3.30 -9.65
N ASP A 120 26.45 2.90 -8.52
CA ASP A 120 27.88 3.12 -8.22
C ASP A 120 28.78 2.77 -9.42
N GLU A 121 28.48 1.69 -10.14
CA GLU A 121 29.25 1.27 -11.32
C GLU A 121 29.21 2.29 -12.48
N VAL A 122 28.07 2.93 -12.71
CA VAL A 122 27.90 3.94 -13.78
C VAL A 122 28.55 5.26 -13.38
N VAL A 123 28.45 5.66 -12.11
CA VAL A 123 29.16 6.84 -11.57
C VAL A 123 30.66 6.63 -11.66
N LEU A 124 31.16 5.48 -11.20
CA LEU A 124 32.57 5.14 -11.25
C LEU A 124 33.08 5.08 -12.70
N ALA A 125 32.29 4.52 -13.63
CA ALA A 125 32.63 4.53 -15.05
C ALA A 125 32.66 5.96 -15.62
N LYS A 126 31.67 6.81 -15.29
CA LYS A 126 31.61 8.21 -15.73
C LYS A 126 32.79 9.01 -15.18
N GLU A 127 33.08 8.91 -13.89
CA GLU A 127 34.21 9.57 -13.24
C GLU A 127 35.55 9.10 -13.83
N TYR A 128 35.69 7.80 -14.06
CA TYR A 128 36.87 7.24 -14.71
C TYR A 128 37.04 7.74 -16.15
N LEU A 129 35.97 7.71 -16.96
CA LEU A 129 36.00 8.19 -18.35
C LEU A 129 36.34 9.69 -18.41
N GLN A 130 35.75 10.51 -17.54
CA GLN A 130 36.01 11.95 -17.46
C GLN A 130 37.43 12.26 -17.01
N SER A 131 37.94 11.53 -16.02
CA SER A 131 39.29 11.73 -15.49
C SER A 131 40.39 11.35 -16.49
N ASN A 132 40.10 10.42 -17.41
CA ASN A 132 41.05 9.95 -18.42
C ASN A 132 40.81 10.56 -19.82
N TRP A 133 39.78 11.40 -19.98
CA TRP A 133 39.38 11.96 -21.28
C TRP A 133 40.51 12.70 -22.00
N GLU A 134 41.23 13.58 -21.28
CA GLU A 134 42.35 14.34 -21.87
C GLU A 134 43.59 13.47 -22.17
N GLN A 135 43.68 12.25 -21.61
CA GLN A 135 44.74 11.29 -21.96
C GLN A 135 44.41 10.48 -23.22
N TRP A 136 43.12 10.41 -23.58
CA TRP A 136 42.63 9.68 -24.75
C TRP A 136 42.37 10.56 -25.98
N LYS A 137 42.51 11.87 -25.81
CA LYS A 137 42.38 12.88 -26.86
C LYS A 137 43.67 13.02 -27.67
#